data_AF-A0AA39QNJ6-F1
#
_entry.id   AF-A0AA39QNJ6-F1
#
_cell.length_a   1.000
_cell.length_b   1.000
_cell.length_c   1.000
_cell.angle_alpha   90.00
_cell.angle_beta   90.00
_cell.angle_gamma   90.00
#
_symmetry.space_group_name_H-M   'P 1'
#
loop_
_entity.id
_entity.type
_entity.pdbx_description
1 polymer ?
#
loop_
_entity_poly.entity_id
_entity_poly.type
_entity_poly.pdbx_seq_one_letter_code
_entity_poly.pdbx_strand_id
1 'polypeptide(L)'
;MFLRSDLRYGDDDPLSWPQPYVHQYCHLAIVRSPPLNLSQSHPDAPLHWLPGGNDFREADSAGECRGPGFLHHHHLASLQNRVNIITEKARGTTLSDGAEDLKHTYMLLLHDFLEHLEHLPMSLEKVQLNVQETQRVSLYLQALLDYMLVYKPRINSISDSTAVRTADSGVTGAFTTNMQIAQDFFRAGIPVWIIRTVDQLSTICIDNVEHFRLPSFFLSLKQHRAKFQPVFKGHGAMAEKYYAFDRFTRSHIRFPNVFAWTDVSGQLAPPLNPPSAPVASSSSSRKDRKRSPYARHVPNKPSTSSGSSKLFVDQTPAHPFLPPIIAVWARGLSNLVFDKTRCIGSASIKPRGYALPPPANLTIAENPLKIEAMFKFWLRIRLLMLAHLSSPLYSPSVLDQNSWKMFLSLDYLAKANEWENPTTKAAVRRAKMKEILAGCFNEIEVELGSGEGTSVSWRGKAYETLTATDHQEIVWEMKQDEITISLVRLPFLAASLAQSRWQISAVRTWDLLTQVGMIVC
;
A
#
# COMPACT_ATOMS: atom_id res chain seq x y z
N MET A 1 13.98 3.62 13.78
CA MET A 1 13.85 4.72 12.81
C MET A 1 12.40 4.90 12.42
N PHE A 2 11.93 6.14 12.38
CA PHE A 2 10.55 6.52 12.05
C PHE A 2 10.56 7.64 11.02
N LEU A 3 9.49 7.76 10.24
CA LEU A 3 9.27 8.91 9.38
C LEU A 3 9.16 10.20 10.19
N ARG A 4 9.84 11.24 9.71
CA ARG A 4 9.84 12.58 10.28
C ARG A 4 8.74 13.43 9.64
N SER A 5 8.53 14.65 10.13
CA SER A 5 7.42 15.51 9.69
C SER A 5 7.49 15.90 8.20
N ASP A 6 8.66 15.79 7.58
CA ASP A 6 8.92 15.98 6.16
C ASP A 6 8.87 14.67 5.35
N LEU A 7 8.42 13.58 5.98
CA LEU A 7 8.35 12.22 5.42
C LEU A 7 9.71 11.66 4.98
N ARG A 8 10.79 12.17 5.58
CA ARG A 8 12.14 11.64 5.43
C ARG A 8 12.50 10.73 6.59
N TYR A 9 13.63 10.04 6.46
CA TYR A 9 14.16 9.13 7.47
C TYR A 9 14.97 9.84 8.57
N GLY A 10 15.01 11.17 8.56
CA GLY A 10 15.70 12.00 9.54
C GLY A 10 17.22 11.92 9.43
N ASP A 11 17.87 11.68 10.56
CA ASP A 11 19.31 11.52 10.71
C ASP A 11 19.87 10.27 10.00
N ASP A 12 19.04 9.38 9.50
CA ASP A 12 19.47 8.25 8.70
C ASP A 12 19.19 8.42 7.19
N ASP A 13 18.63 9.56 6.76
CA ASP A 13 18.25 9.79 5.35
C ASP A 13 19.44 10.28 4.49
N PRO A 14 19.88 9.51 3.47
CA PRO A 14 20.94 9.92 2.55
C PRO A 14 20.63 11.17 1.73
N LEU A 15 19.37 11.58 1.62
CA LEU A 15 18.96 12.79 0.90
C LEU A 15 19.20 14.08 1.68
N SER A 16 19.48 13.97 2.98
CA SER A 16 19.46 15.13 3.88
C SER A 16 20.85 15.53 4.36
N TRP A 17 21.77 14.56 4.52
CA TRP A 17 23.12 14.80 5.03
C TRP A 17 24.02 13.55 4.89
N PRO A 18 25.35 13.68 5.07
CA PRO A 18 26.29 12.57 4.90
C PRO A 18 25.95 11.34 5.74
N GLN A 19 26.13 10.17 5.15
CA GLN A 19 25.86 8.88 5.79
C GLN A 19 27.15 8.04 5.92
N PRO A 20 27.16 6.98 6.76
CA PRO A 20 28.28 6.05 6.77
C PRO A 20 28.45 5.42 5.39
N TYR A 21 29.68 5.39 4.87
CA TYR A 21 29.95 4.74 3.60
C TYR A 21 29.66 3.23 3.68
N VAL A 22 28.83 2.73 2.77
CA VAL A 22 28.52 1.31 2.61
C VAL A 22 28.75 0.93 1.16
N HIS A 23 29.60 -0.08 0.92
CA HIS A 23 30.02 -0.47 -0.42
C HIS A 23 28.86 -0.88 -1.33
N GLN A 24 27.87 -1.62 -0.81
CA GLN A 24 26.69 -2.03 -1.57
C GLN A 24 25.82 -0.84 -2.02
N TYR A 25 25.93 0.29 -1.32
CA TYR A 25 25.15 1.50 -1.56
C TYR A 25 26.07 2.71 -1.82
N CYS A 26 27.17 2.47 -2.53
CA CYS A 26 28.24 3.44 -2.72
C CYS A 26 27.79 4.74 -3.40
N HIS A 27 26.77 4.69 -4.26
CA HIS A 27 26.19 5.85 -4.91
C HIS A 27 25.46 6.81 -3.96
N LEU A 28 25.07 6.36 -2.76
CA LEU A 28 24.39 7.23 -1.78
C LEU A 28 25.27 8.39 -1.31
N ALA A 29 26.60 8.21 -1.35
CA ALA A 29 27.56 9.26 -1.02
C ALA A 29 27.52 10.46 -1.99
N ILE A 30 26.92 10.29 -3.17
CA ILE A 30 26.90 11.34 -4.19
C ILE A 30 25.48 11.80 -4.55
N VAL A 31 24.50 11.48 -3.70
CA VAL A 31 23.16 12.05 -3.81
C VAL A 31 23.27 13.57 -3.77
N ARG A 32 22.65 14.23 -4.74
CA ARG A 32 22.73 15.69 -4.87
C ARG A 32 21.94 16.36 -3.76
N SER A 33 22.60 17.30 -3.08
CA SER A 33 21.96 18.15 -2.09
C SER A 33 21.10 19.20 -2.79
N PRO A 34 19.94 19.56 -2.23
CA PRO A 34 19.17 20.68 -2.76
C PRO A 34 20.02 21.96 -2.69
N PRO A 35 20.04 22.79 -3.74
CA PRO A 35 20.60 24.13 -3.69
C PRO A 35 20.00 24.94 -2.52
N LEU A 36 20.84 25.68 -1.78
CA LEU A 36 20.45 26.47 -0.60
C LEU A 36 19.31 27.48 -0.86
N ASN A 37 19.10 27.88 -2.12
CA ASN A 37 18.04 28.79 -2.56
C ASN A 37 17.38 28.26 -3.84
N LEU A 38 16.83 27.04 -3.77
CA LEU A 38 16.20 26.41 -4.92
C LEU A 38 14.97 27.20 -5.38
N SER A 39 15.10 27.91 -6.51
CA SER A 39 13.99 28.61 -7.17
C SER A 39 12.95 27.61 -7.65
N GLN A 40 11.66 27.99 -7.63
CA GLN A 40 10.58 27.20 -8.24
C GLN A 40 10.78 26.97 -9.74
N SER A 41 11.51 27.86 -10.42
CA SER A 41 11.87 27.72 -11.84
C SER A 41 13.04 26.77 -12.09
N HIS A 42 13.70 26.25 -11.05
CA HIS A 42 14.84 25.37 -11.21
C HIS A 42 14.40 24.00 -11.78
N PRO A 43 15.15 23.40 -12.73
CA PRO A 43 14.78 22.11 -13.33
C PRO A 43 14.61 20.95 -12.34
N ASP A 44 15.33 21.00 -11.21
CA ASP A 44 15.24 20.04 -10.10
C ASP A 44 14.26 20.44 -8.98
N ALA A 45 13.56 21.58 -9.09
CA ALA A 45 12.55 21.97 -8.09
C ALA A 45 11.54 20.85 -7.80
N PRO A 46 11.07 20.07 -8.81
CA PRO A 46 10.18 18.93 -8.58
C PRO A 46 10.74 17.80 -7.71
N LEU A 47 12.07 17.68 -7.61
CA LEU A 47 12.72 16.64 -6.83
C LEU A 47 12.91 16.99 -5.35
N HIS A 48 12.55 18.22 -4.95
CA HIS A 48 12.83 18.73 -3.60
C HIS A 48 11.63 19.41 -2.93
N TRP A 49 10.47 19.50 -3.59
CA TRP A 49 9.25 20.04 -2.97
C TRP A 49 8.58 19.00 -2.06
N LEU A 50 7.70 19.45 -1.15
CA LEU A 50 6.73 18.58 -0.46
C LEU A 50 5.32 19.12 -0.76
N PRO A 51 4.40 18.31 -1.35
CA PRO A 51 3.08 18.80 -1.71
C PRO A 51 2.29 19.31 -0.49
N GLY A 52 1.64 20.45 -0.61
CA GLY A 52 0.70 20.99 0.38
C GLY A 52 -0.76 20.73 0.00
N GLY A 53 -1.69 21.27 0.80
CA GLY A 53 -3.13 21.20 0.50
C GLY A 53 -3.51 21.89 -0.82
N ASN A 54 -2.79 22.95 -1.22
CA ASN A 54 -3.01 23.64 -2.49
C ASN A 54 -2.56 22.83 -3.72
N ASP A 55 -1.74 21.80 -3.51
CA ASP A 55 -1.20 20.96 -4.57
C ASP A 55 -2.05 19.69 -4.73
N PHE A 56 -3.11 19.56 -3.93
CA PHE A 56 -3.95 18.37 -3.83
C PHE A 56 -5.41 18.69 -4.16
N ARG A 57 -6.03 17.80 -4.93
CA ARG A 57 -7.44 17.90 -5.31
C ARG A 57 -8.19 16.68 -4.82
N GLU A 58 -9.18 16.89 -3.95
CA GLU A 58 -10.12 15.84 -3.56
C GLU A 58 -10.86 15.30 -4.80
N ALA A 59 -10.99 13.97 -4.87
CA ALA A 59 -11.63 13.31 -6.01
C ALA A 59 -13.15 13.57 -6.04
N ASP A 60 -13.77 13.72 -4.87
CA ASP A 60 -15.18 14.05 -4.71
C ASP A 60 -15.38 15.08 -3.60
N SER A 61 -15.12 16.36 -3.90
CA SER A 61 -15.23 17.45 -2.94
C SER A 61 -16.67 17.80 -2.54
N ALA A 62 -17.66 17.26 -3.27
CA ALA A 62 -19.09 17.43 -3.00
C ALA A 62 -19.71 16.18 -2.34
N GLY A 63 -18.95 15.10 -2.22
CA GLY A 63 -19.41 13.81 -1.69
C GLY A 63 -19.48 13.75 -0.16
N GLU A 64 -20.18 12.72 0.32
CA GLU A 64 -20.29 12.39 1.75
C GLU A 64 -18.99 11.80 2.33
N CYS A 65 -18.04 11.44 1.47
CA CYS A 65 -16.73 10.89 1.84
C CYS A 65 -15.62 11.82 1.32
N ARG A 66 -14.96 12.54 2.24
CA ARG A 66 -13.86 13.47 1.95
C ARG A 66 -12.50 12.84 2.28
N GLY A 67 -11.43 13.44 1.77
CA GLY A 67 -10.04 13.01 2.05
C GLY A 67 -9.31 12.41 0.84
N PRO A 68 -9.82 11.36 0.17
CA PRO A 68 -9.16 10.79 -1.01
C PRO A 68 -9.15 11.74 -2.21
N GLY A 69 -8.01 11.81 -2.89
CA GLY A 69 -7.81 12.69 -4.01
C GLY A 69 -6.52 12.42 -4.76
N PHE A 70 -6.13 13.40 -5.57
CA PHE A 70 -5.01 13.30 -6.49
C PHE A 70 -4.10 14.51 -6.33
N LEU A 71 -2.83 14.31 -6.68
CA LEU A 71 -1.94 15.45 -6.93
C LEU A 71 -2.50 16.25 -8.12
N HIS A 72 -2.46 17.58 -8.03
CA HIS A 72 -2.85 18.41 -9.16
C HIS A 72 -2.03 18.10 -10.41
N HIS A 73 -2.71 18.03 -11.55
CA HIS A 73 -2.12 17.58 -12.81
C HIS A 73 -0.86 18.34 -13.21
N HIS A 74 -0.80 19.65 -12.98
CA HIS A 74 0.39 20.45 -13.34
C HIS A 74 1.62 20.12 -12.48
N HIS A 75 1.44 19.80 -11.18
CA HIS A 75 2.53 19.32 -10.33
C HIS A 75 2.95 17.90 -10.70
N LEU A 76 1.99 17.02 -11.00
CA LEU A 76 2.28 15.67 -11.48
C LEU A 76 3.08 15.71 -12.78
N ALA A 77 2.63 16.48 -13.77
CA ALA A 77 3.32 16.63 -15.06
C ALA A 77 4.74 17.21 -14.89
N SER A 78 4.92 18.17 -13.98
CA SER A 78 6.24 18.74 -13.69
C SER A 78 7.20 17.71 -13.07
N LEU A 79 6.71 16.91 -12.10
CA LEU A 79 7.47 15.81 -11.53
C LEU A 79 7.79 14.73 -12.58
N GLN A 80 6.78 14.25 -13.30
CA GLN A 80 6.90 13.23 -14.34
C GLN A 80 7.88 13.64 -15.43
N ASN A 81 7.83 14.90 -15.89
CA ASN A 81 8.78 15.40 -16.87
C ASN A 81 10.23 15.31 -16.37
N ARG A 82 10.48 15.65 -15.10
CA ARG A 82 11.83 15.54 -14.53
C ARG A 82 12.26 14.08 -14.37
N VAL A 83 11.36 13.21 -13.92
CA VAL A 83 11.62 11.76 -13.82
C VAL A 83 11.97 11.18 -15.20
N ASN A 84 11.22 11.55 -16.24
CA ASN A 84 11.43 11.09 -17.61
C ASN A 84 12.82 11.47 -18.14
N ILE A 85 13.31 12.68 -17.86
CA ILE A 85 14.67 13.09 -18.24
C ILE A 85 15.73 12.16 -17.61
N ILE A 86 15.55 11.79 -16.34
CA ILE A 86 16.48 10.91 -15.63
C ILE A 86 16.38 9.47 -16.17
N THR A 87 15.17 8.96 -16.39
CA THR A 87 14.97 7.58 -16.86
C THR A 87 15.40 7.41 -18.33
N GLU A 88 15.23 8.42 -19.19
CA GLU A 88 15.77 8.39 -20.55
C GLU A 88 17.30 8.35 -20.56
N LYS A 89 17.96 9.16 -19.72
CA LYS A 89 19.41 9.06 -19.52
C LYS A 89 19.82 7.66 -19.05
N ALA A 90 19.06 7.06 -18.14
CA ALA A 90 19.31 5.71 -17.63
C ALA A 90 19.15 4.63 -18.71
N ARG A 91 18.13 4.74 -19.57
CA ARG A 91 17.88 3.82 -20.70
C ARG A 91 19.02 3.83 -21.70
N GLY A 92 19.56 5.01 -22.00
CA GLY A 92 20.68 5.18 -22.92
C GLY A 92 22.06 4.78 -22.35
N THR A 93 22.13 4.34 -21.09
CA THR A 93 23.39 4.05 -20.40
C THR A 93 23.44 2.58 -19.98
N THR A 94 24.50 1.86 -20.36
CA THR A 94 24.76 0.50 -19.85
C THR A 94 25.71 0.55 -18.66
N LEU A 95 25.35 -0.09 -17.55
CA LEU A 95 26.19 -0.22 -16.36
C LEU A 95 26.71 -1.65 -16.20
N SER A 96 27.65 -1.86 -15.26
CA SER A 96 28.13 -3.19 -14.88
C SER A 96 27.03 -4.00 -14.18
N ASP A 97 27.02 -5.34 -14.33
CA ASP A 97 25.98 -6.28 -13.90
C ASP A 97 25.22 -5.90 -12.61
N GLY A 98 25.90 -5.67 -11.48
CA GLY A 98 25.20 -5.32 -10.22
C GLY A 98 24.58 -3.91 -10.17
N ALA A 99 25.14 -2.94 -10.89
CA ALA A 99 24.58 -1.59 -10.99
C ALA A 99 23.43 -1.54 -12.01
N GLU A 100 23.45 -2.41 -13.02
CA GLU A 100 22.40 -2.51 -14.03
C GLU A 100 21.09 -3.05 -13.42
N ASP A 101 21.17 -4.07 -12.57
CA ASP A 101 20.01 -4.60 -11.83
C ASP A 101 19.35 -3.54 -10.93
N LEU A 102 20.19 -2.74 -10.24
CA LEU A 102 19.71 -1.66 -9.38
C LEU A 102 19.09 -0.52 -10.19
N LYS A 103 19.69 -0.17 -11.34
CA LYS A 103 19.13 0.80 -12.29
C LYS A 103 17.75 0.36 -12.77
N HIS A 104 17.63 -0.90 -13.22
CA HIS A 104 16.35 -1.46 -13.66
C HIS A 104 15.29 -1.43 -12.56
N THR A 105 15.68 -1.83 -11.34
CA THR A 105 14.84 -1.74 -10.15
C THR A 105 14.31 -0.32 -9.93
N TYR A 106 15.17 0.70 -9.93
CA TYR A 106 14.75 2.08 -9.71
C TYR A 106 13.82 2.57 -10.82
N MET A 107 14.09 2.22 -12.07
CA MET A 107 13.21 2.58 -13.19
C MET A 107 11.81 1.97 -13.06
N LEU A 108 11.70 0.70 -12.64
CA LEU A 108 10.40 0.07 -12.37
C LEU A 108 9.65 0.77 -11.24
N LEU A 109 10.33 1.06 -10.13
CA LEU A 109 9.71 1.77 -9.01
C LEU A 109 9.21 3.16 -9.41
N LEU A 110 9.97 3.90 -10.22
CA LEU A 110 9.57 5.22 -10.71
C LEU A 110 8.34 5.15 -11.60
N HIS A 111 8.27 4.16 -12.49
CA HIS A 111 7.08 3.91 -13.29
C HIS A 111 5.87 3.66 -12.39
N ASP A 112 5.97 2.72 -11.46
CA ASP A 112 4.85 2.34 -10.59
C ASP A 112 4.38 3.50 -9.69
N PHE A 113 5.31 4.30 -9.16
CA PHE A 113 4.94 5.48 -8.37
C PHE A 113 4.23 6.56 -9.18
N LEU A 114 4.64 6.79 -10.43
CA LEU A 114 3.98 7.75 -11.30
C LEU A 114 2.56 7.28 -11.65
N GLU A 115 2.39 6.00 -11.99
CA GLU A 115 1.07 5.38 -12.22
C GLU A 115 0.16 5.53 -10.99
N HIS A 116 0.70 5.29 -9.79
CA HIS A 116 -0.05 5.48 -8.55
C HIS A 116 -0.46 6.93 -8.32
N LEU A 117 0.44 7.89 -8.55
CA LEU A 117 0.13 9.32 -8.38
C LEU A 117 -0.89 9.82 -9.40
N GLU A 118 -0.93 9.22 -10.59
CA GLU A 118 -1.85 9.61 -11.67
C GLU A 118 -3.24 9.00 -11.50
N HIS A 119 -3.31 7.72 -11.14
CA HIS A 119 -4.56 6.95 -11.27
C HIS A 119 -5.18 6.53 -9.94
N LEU A 120 -4.44 6.58 -8.82
CA LEU A 120 -4.90 6.05 -7.55
C LEU A 120 -5.33 7.18 -6.60
N PRO A 121 -6.62 7.28 -6.21
CA PRO A 121 -7.04 8.24 -5.21
C PRO A 121 -6.45 7.86 -3.84
N MET A 122 -5.81 8.82 -3.17
CA MET A 122 -5.09 8.62 -1.91
C MET A 122 -5.34 9.80 -0.96
N SER A 123 -5.12 9.63 0.35
CA SER A 123 -5.10 10.76 1.29
C SER A 123 -3.93 11.70 0.97
N LEU A 124 -4.01 12.96 1.42
CA LEU A 124 -2.95 13.95 1.21
C LEU A 124 -1.59 13.44 1.71
N GLU A 125 -1.54 12.89 2.92
CA GLU A 125 -0.33 12.31 3.53
C GLU A 125 0.28 11.21 2.65
N LYS A 126 -0.58 10.41 2.04
CA LYS A 126 -0.15 9.32 1.17
C LYS A 126 0.31 9.84 -0.18
N VAL A 127 -0.31 10.88 -0.74
CA VAL A 127 0.21 11.59 -1.92
C VAL A 127 1.59 12.19 -1.60
N GLN A 128 1.73 12.88 -0.48
CA GLN A 128 3.00 13.45 -0.02
C GLN A 128 4.09 12.37 0.09
N LEU A 129 3.75 11.22 0.69
CA LEU A 129 4.69 10.11 0.84
C LEU A 129 5.08 9.51 -0.50
N ASN A 130 4.13 9.24 -1.39
CA ASN A 130 4.46 8.73 -2.73
C ASN A 130 5.32 9.73 -3.51
N VAL A 131 5.04 11.04 -3.44
CA VAL A 131 5.91 12.05 -4.04
C VAL A 131 7.31 12.00 -3.45
N GLN A 132 7.48 11.95 -2.13
CA GLN A 132 8.79 11.86 -1.49
C GLN A 132 9.56 10.59 -1.88
N GLU A 133 8.87 9.45 -1.99
CA GLU A 133 9.49 8.20 -2.47
C GLU A 133 9.88 8.29 -3.96
N THR A 134 9.05 8.89 -4.82
CA THR A 134 9.40 9.15 -6.24
C THR A 134 10.65 10.03 -6.34
N GLN A 135 10.71 11.10 -5.54
CA GLN A 135 11.86 12.00 -5.49
C GLN A 135 13.12 11.27 -5.03
N ARG A 136 13.02 10.45 -3.97
CA ARG A 136 14.12 9.63 -3.45
C ARG A 136 14.67 8.69 -4.51
N VAL A 137 13.81 7.89 -5.13
CA VAL A 137 14.23 6.92 -6.15
C VAL A 137 14.83 7.63 -7.37
N SER A 138 14.29 8.79 -7.75
CA SER A 138 14.84 9.61 -8.85
C SER A 138 16.26 10.07 -8.56
N LEU A 139 16.48 10.61 -7.36
CA LEU A 139 17.80 11.08 -6.91
C LEU A 139 18.78 9.92 -6.72
N TYR A 140 18.32 8.74 -6.27
CA TYR A 140 19.15 7.54 -6.19
C TYR A 140 19.54 7.02 -7.58
N LEU A 141 18.63 7.01 -8.54
CA LEU A 141 18.94 6.63 -9.92
C LEU A 141 19.95 7.59 -10.54
N GLN A 142 19.76 8.90 -10.37
CA GLN A 142 20.70 9.90 -10.85
C GLN A 142 22.08 9.75 -10.17
N ALA A 143 22.12 9.54 -8.86
CA ALA A 143 23.34 9.27 -8.12
C ALA A 143 24.02 7.98 -8.57
N LEU A 144 23.27 6.92 -8.89
CA LEU A 144 23.85 5.67 -9.41
C LEU A 144 24.55 5.91 -10.76
N LEU A 145 23.89 6.64 -11.67
CA LEU A 145 24.47 6.99 -12.97
C LEU A 145 25.72 7.87 -12.81
N ASP A 146 25.63 8.94 -12.03
CA ASP A 146 26.76 9.86 -11.81
C ASP A 146 27.93 9.13 -11.12
N TYR A 147 27.64 8.18 -10.21
CA TYR A 147 28.67 7.42 -9.50
C TYR A 147 29.41 6.53 -10.47
N MET A 148 28.68 5.77 -11.29
CA MET A 148 29.27 4.82 -12.22
C MET A 148 30.00 5.49 -13.39
N LEU A 149 29.50 6.62 -13.87
CA LEU A 149 30.03 7.29 -15.07
C LEU A 149 31.09 8.35 -14.76
N VAL A 150 31.03 9.00 -13.60
CA VAL A 150 31.91 10.13 -13.27
C VAL A 150 32.85 9.77 -12.13
N TYR A 151 32.31 9.33 -11.01
CA TYR A 151 33.11 9.21 -9.78
C TYR A 151 33.92 7.92 -9.70
N LYS A 152 33.35 6.78 -10.09
CA LYS A 152 34.05 5.49 -10.11
C LYS A 152 35.28 5.50 -11.03
N PRO A 153 35.23 6.07 -12.26
CA PRO A 153 36.44 6.26 -13.05
C PRO A 153 37.49 7.15 -12.38
N ARG A 154 37.09 8.21 -11.67
CA ARG A 154 38.02 9.07 -10.91
C ARG A 154 38.66 8.36 -9.72
N ILE A 155 37.91 7.49 -9.04
CA ILE A 155 38.43 6.65 -7.96
C ILE A 155 39.48 5.68 -8.51
N ASN A 156 39.17 5.03 -9.64
CA ASN A 156 40.03 4.01 -10.24
C ASN A 156 41.21 4.57 -11.04
N SER A 157 41.24 5.88 -11.32
CA SER A 157 42.32 6.48 -12.11
C SER A 157 43.63 6.45 -11.30
N ILE A 158 44.58 5.63 -11.75
CA ILE A 158 45.87 5.40 -11.11
C ILE A 158 46.83 6.60 -11.27
N SER A 159 46.56 7.53 -12.22
CA SER A 159 47.66 8.32 -12.83
C SER A 159 47.56 9.85 -12.80
N ASP A 160 46.48 10.48 -12.34
CA ASP A 160 46.44 11.96 -12.24
C ASP A 160 46.79 12.44 -10.83
N SER A 161 48.02 12.14 -10.40
CA SER A 161 48.57 12.59 -9.10
C SER A 161 48.69 14.11 -8.98
N THR A 162 48.47 14.87 -10.06
CA THR A 162 48.68 16.33 -10.10
C THR A 162 47.38 17.14 -10.13
N ALA A 163 46.23 16.53 -10.43
CA ALA A 163 44.96 17.23 -10.47
C ALA A 163 44.28 17.18 -9.09
N VAL A 164 44.57 18.17 -8.24
CA VAL A 164 43.80 18.40 -7.01
C VAL A 164 42.37 18.74 -7.42
N ARG A 165 41.42 17.82 -7.16
CA ARG A 165 39.99 18.06 -7.40
C ARG A 165 39.40 18.69 -6.16
N THR A 166 38.85 19.90 -6.31
CA THR A 166 38.02 20.51 -5.27
C THR A 166 36.82 19.62 -5.00
N ALA A 167 36.44 19.46 -3.73
CA ALA A 167 35.26 18.70 -3.34
C ALA A 167 34.00 19.32 -3.97
N ASP A 168 33.16 18.49 -4.59
CA ASP A 168 31.88 18.90 -5.16
C ASP A 168 30.91 19.22 -4.02
N SER A 169 30.64 20.51 -3.82
CA SER A 169 29.71 20.99 -2.79
C SER A 169 28.23 20.67 -3.11
N GLY A 170 27.94 20.23 -4.33
CA GLY A 170 26.60 19.84 -4.77
C GLY A 170 26.20 18.42 -4.38
N VAL A 171 27.12 17.61 -3.85
CA VAL A 171 26.82 16.25 -3.39
C VAL A 171 26.90 16.13 -1.88
N THR A 172 26.17 15.16 -1.34
CA THR A 172 26.03 14.97 0.11
C THR A 172 27.34 14.52 0.76
N GLY A 173 28.10 13.63 0.11
CA GLY A 173 29.30 13.02 0.67
C GLY A 173 29.02 11.88 1.64
N ALA A 174 30.06 11.37 2.30
CA ALA A 174 29.93 10.28 3.27
C ALA A 174 30.98 10.36 4.37
N PHE A 175 30.72 9.72 5.50
CA PHE A 175 31.74 9.52 6.54
C PHE A 175 32.23 8.07 6.59
N THR A 176 33.50 7.87 6.95
CA THR A 176 34.13 6.55 6.97
C THR A 176 35.24 6.48 8.02
N THR A 177 35.50 5.28 8.55
CA THR A 177 36.68 4.98 9.37
C THR A 177 37.82 4.43 8.51
N ASN A 178 37.56 4.08 7.24
CA ASN A 178 38.53 3.49 6.33
C ASN A 178 39.30 4.58 5.56
N MET A 179 40.60 4.66 5.81
CA MET A 179 41.50 5.64 5.19
C MET A 179 41.61 5.49 3.68
N GLN A 180 41.54 4.28 3.15
CA GLN A 180 41.59 4.05 1.71
C GLN A 180 40.37 4.68 1.03
N ILE A 181 39.17 4.44 1.58
CA ILE A 181 37.93 5.03 1.06
C ILE A 181 37.98 6.56 1.15
N ALA A 182 38.49 7.10 2.26
CA ALA A 182 38.65 8.55 2.40
C ALA A 182 39.59 9.12 1.33
N GLN A 183 40.72 8.47 1.07
CA GLN A 183 41.66 8.87 0.04
C GLN A 183 41.05 8.78 -1.37
N ASP A 184 40.29 7.71 -1.64
CA ASP A 184 39.60 7.49 -2.90
C ASP A 184 38.54 8.58 -3.16
N PHE A 185 37.74 8.90 -2.15
CA PHE A 185 36.70 9.93 -2.23
C PHE A 185 37.31 11.31 -2.40
N PHE A 186 38.37 11.62 -1.64
CA PHE A 186 39.12 12.87 -1.77
C PHE A 186 39.66 13.04 -3.21
N ARG A 187 40.29 12.01 -3.77
CA ARG A 187 40.79 12.02 -5.16
C ARG A 187 39.68 12.18 -6.21
N ALA A 188 38.51 11.64 -5.91
CA ALA A 188 37.34 11.73 -6.78
C ALA A 188 36.61 13.07 -6.71
N GLY A 189 36.94 13.91 -5.71
CA GLY A 189 36.26 15.16 -5.42
C GLY A 189 34.92 14.96 -4.68
N ILE A 190 34.75 13.84 -3.98
CA ILE A 190 33.57 13.58 -3.13
C ILE A 190 33.88 14.09 -1.72
N PRO A 191 33.02 14.93 -1.11
CA PRO A 191 33.15 15.31 0.29
C PRO A 191 33.19 14.07 1.19
N VAL A 192 34.21 14.00 2.05
CA VAL A 192 34.42 12.86 2.94
C VAL A 192 34.87 13.29 4.32
N TRP A 193 34.30 12.67 5.35
CA TRP A 193 34.66 12.89 6.75
C TRP A 193 35.22 11.61 7.35
N ILE A 194 36.41 11.71 7.96
CA ILE A 194 37.05 10.57 8.59
C ILE A 194 36.64 10.52 10.06
N ILE A 195 36.02 9.43 10.49
CA ILE A 195 35.73 9.20 11.90
C ILE A 195 36.96 8.55 12.53
N ARG A 196 37.55 9.25 13.52
CA ARG A 196 38.68 8.78 14.31
C ARG A 196 38.27 8.60 15.76
N THR A 197 38.91 7.67 16.44
CA THR A 197 38.73 7.46 17.87
C THR A 197 39.54 8.50 18.65
N VAL A 198 39.07 8.90 19.84
CA VAL A 198 39.65 10.02 20.60
C VAL A 198 41.09 9.74 21.05
N ASP A 199 41.45 8.47 21.26
CA ASP A 199 42.82 8.04 21.57
C ASP A 199 43.83 8.39 20.46
N GLN A 200 43.36 8.51 19.21
CA GLN A 200 44.20 8.87 18.06
C GLN A 200 44.46 10.37 17.96
N LEU A 201 43.81 11.19 18.78
CA LEU A 201 43.90 12.66 18.69
C LEU A 201 45.34 13.18 18.81
N SER A 202 46.17 12.52 19.61
CA SER A 202 47.60 12.86 19.79
C SER A 202 48.43 12.74 18.50
N THR A 203 47.93 11.98 17.52
CA THR A 203 48.60 11.70 16.24
C THR A 203 48.03 12.49 15.05
N ILE A 204 47.03 13.35 15.29
CA ILE A 204 46.32 14.09 14.26
C ILE A 204 46.74 15.56 14.31
N CYS A 205 47.20 16.09 13.17
CA CYS A 205 47.36 17.53 13.01
C CYS A 205 45.98 18.16 12.82
N ILE A 206 45.65 19.14 13.67
CA ILE A 206 44.38 19.86 13.60
C ILE A 206 44.68 21.25 13.07
N ASP A 207 44.42 21.45 11.79
CA ASP A 207 44.64 22.74 11.14
C ASP A 207 43.54 23.75 11.49
N ASN A 208 42.30 23.27 11.72
CA ASN A 208 41.16 24.09 12.08
C ASN A 208 40.15 23.29 12.93
N VAL A 209 39.49 23.97 13.87
CA VAL A 209 38.42 23.43 14.71
C VAL A 209 37.12 24.15 14.38
N GLU A 210 36.17 23.42 13.82
CA GLU A 210 34.84 23.98 13.52
C GLU A 210 33.85 23.79 14.68
N HIS A 211 32.83 24.65 14.72
CA HIS A 211 31.77 24.55 15.70
C HIS A 211 30.80 23.44 15.32
N PHE A 212 30.58 22.50 16.25
CA PHE A 212 29.64 21.41 16.05
C PHE A 212 28.21 21.95 15.91
N ARG A 213 27.55 21.60 14.80
CA ARG A 213 26.12 21.90 14.58
C ARG A 213 25.31 20.65 14.89
N LEU A 214 24.39 20.77 15.84
CA LEU A 214 23.43 19.70 16.12
C LEU A 214 22.56 19.43 14.89
N PRO A 215 22.26 18.15 14.56
CA PRO A 215 21.38 17.80 13.45
C PRO A 215 20.02 18.50 13.49
N SER A 216 19.51 18.79 14.68
CA SER A 216 18.25 19.51 14.88
C SER A 216 18.21 20.93 14.27
N PHE A 217 19.36 21.53 13.94
CA PHE A 217 19.41 22.84 13.31
C PHE A 217 19.10 22.82 11.81
N PHE A 218 19.27 21.67 11.16
CA PHE A 218 19.14 21.56 9.70
C PHE A 218 18.35 20.33 9.23
N LEU A 219 18.02 19.39 10.12
CA LEU A 219 17.17 18.24 9.86
C LEU A 219 15.84 18.35 10.60
N SER A 220 14.76 17.89 9.96
CA SER A 220 13.52 17.66 10.69
C SER A 220 13.63 16.39 11.53
N LEU A 221 13.66 16.55 12.85
CA LEU A 221 13.67 15.43 13.80
C LEU A 221 12.29 15.17 14.43
N LYS A 222 11.32 16.05 14.18
CA LYS A 222 9.95 15.90 14.68
C LYS A 222 9.31 14.67 14.04
N GLN A 223 8.71 13.82 14.85
CA GLN A 223 7.98 12.66 14.34
C GLN A 223 6.78 13.12 13.51
N HIS A 224 6.48 12.41 12.43
CA HIS A 224 5.30 12.69 11.64
C HIS A 224 4.01 12.50 12.47
N ARG A 225 2.95 13.26 12.14
CA ARG A 225 1.64 13.17 12.83
C ARG A 225 1.00 11.79 12.67
N ALA A 226 1.07 11.25 11.45
CA ALA A 226 0.61 9.91 11.13
C ALA A 226 1.56 8.87 11.74
N LYS A 227 1.03 7.88 12.46
CA LYS A 227 1.85 6.83 13.09
C LYS A 227 2.16 5.76 12.06
N PHE A 228 3.15 6.03 11.21
CA PHE A 228 3.71 5.02 10.32
C PHE A 228 4.41 3.91 11.12
N GLN A 229 4.44 2.70 10.55
CA GLN A 229 5.27 1.63 11.09
C GLN A 229 6.74 2.07 11.10
N PRO A 230 7.54 1.63 12.08
CA PRO A 230 8.98 1.88 12.07
C PRO A 230 9.59 1.38 10.76
N VAL A 231 10.32 2.25 10.06
CA VAL A 231 11.02 1.91 8.81
C VAL A 231 12.09 0.85 9.08
N PHE A 232 12.83 1.04 10.16
CA PHE A 232 13.90 0.13 10.59
C PHE A 232 13.97 0.02 12.11
N LYS A 233 14.21 -1.19 12.61
CA LYS A 233 14.49 -1.48 14.02
C LYS A 233 15.88 -2.10 14.09
N GLY A 234 16.85 -1.34 14.58
CA GLY A 234 18.24 -1.75 14.67
C GLY A 234 19.16 -0.56 14.88
N HIS A 235 20.48 -0.79 14.86
CA HIS A 235 21.48 0.25 15.05
C HIS A 235 21.66 1.09 13.76
N GLY A 236 21.64 2.42 13.83
CA GLY A 236 21.67 3.32 12.65
C GLY A 236 22.96 3.26 11.82
N ALA A 237 24.02 2.63 12.32
CA ALA A 237 25.27 2.40 11.58
C ALA A 237 25.25 1.12 10.71
N MET A 238 24.18 0.32 10.78
CA MET A 238 24.08 -0.97 10.10
C MET A 238 23.62 -0.79 8.64
N ALA A 239 24.28 -1.49 7.71
CA ALA A 239 23.94 -1.46 6.29
C ALA A 239 22.52 -1.99 6.01
N GLU A 240 21.99 -2.83 6.91
CA GLU A 240 20.65 -3.39 6.91
C GLU A 240 19.55 -2.32 6.91
N LYS A 241 19.85 -1.10 7.34
CA LYS A 241 18.89 0.02 7.27
C LYS A 241 18.55 0.39 5.83
N TYR A 242 19.50 0.31 4.90
CA TYR A 242 19.26 0.62 3.49
C TYR A 242 18.37 -0.42 2.83
N TYR A 243 18.55 -1.70 3.17
CA TYR A 243 17.61 -2.74 2.75
C TYR A 243 16.20 -2.49 3.31
N ALA A 244 16.11 -2.00 4.55
CA ALA A 244 14.84 -1.61 5.13
C ALA A 244 14.20 -0.42 4.41
N PHE A 245 15.00 0.54 3.91
CA PHE A 245 14.51 1.65 3.07
C PHE A 245 13.94 1.12 1.77
N ASP A 246 14.70 0.29 1.04
CA ASP A 246 14.23 -0.32 -0.21
C ASP A 246 12.93 -1.11 0.01
N ARG A 247 12.85 -1.88 1.10
CA ARG A 247 11.64 -2.61 1.47
C ARG A 247 10.47 -1.68 1.80
N PHE A 248 10.73 -0.59 2.51
CA PHE A 248 9.73 0.41 2.87
C PHE A 248 9.18 1.12 1.63
N THR A 249 10.05 1.64 0.76
CA THR A 249 9.70 2.22 -0.55
C THR A 249 8.83 1.26 -1.37
N ARG A 250 9.26 -0.01 -1.52
CA ARG A 250 8.50 -1.03 -2.25
C ARG A 250 7.15 -1.37 -1.62
N SER A 251 7.01 -1.22 -0.30
CA SER A 251 5.75 -1.51 0.38
C SER A 251 4.62 -0.57 -0.04
N HIS A 252 4.95 0.62 -0.54
CA HIS A 252 3.98 1.65 -0.93
C HIS A 252 3.39 1.49 -2.31
N ILE A 253 4.05 0.73 -3.18
CA ILE A 253 3.55 0.33 -4.50
C ILE A 253 2.72 -0.96 -4.38
N ARG A 254 2.96 -1.77 -3.35
CA ARG A 254 2.22 -3.01 -3.16
C ARG A 254 0.88 -2.73 -2.49
N PHE A 255 -0.19 -3.27 -3.07
CA PHE A 255 -1.44 -3.41 -2.37
C PHE A 255 -1.21 -4.25 -1.09
N PRO A 256 -1.62 -3.79 0.11
CA PRO A 256 -1.64 -4.61 1.31
C PRO A 256 -2.21 -5.98 1.02
N ASN A 257 -1.51 -7.01 1.50
CA ASN A 257 -2.10 -8.32 1.54
C ASN A 257 -3.17 -8.32 2.64
N VAL A 258 -4.41 -8.06 2.25
CA VAL A 258 -5.60 -8.07 3.13
C VAL A 258 -5.85 -9.43 3.80
N PHE A 259 -5.11 -10.47 3.41
CA PHE A 259 -5.20 -11.82 3.95
C PHE A 259 -3.95 -12.30 4.70
N ALA A 260 -2.83 -11.57 4.67
CA ALA A 260 -1.61 -11.93 5.42
C ALA A 260 -1.78 -11.74 6.94
N TRP A 261 -2.73 -10.91 7.34
CA TRP A 261 -2.90 -10.51 8.72
C TRP A 261 -3.91 -11.41 9.41
N THR A 262 -3.41 -12.52 9.94
CA THR A 262 -4.01 -13.27 11.07
C THR A 262 -3.04 -14.38 11.47
N ASP A 263 -1.99 -14.00 12.19
CA ASP A 263 -1.30 -14.89 13.14
C ASP A 263 -0.83 -14.09 14.38
N VAL A 264 -1.55 -13.02 14.73
CA VAL A 264 -1.40 -12.31 16.02
C VAL A 264 -2.68 -12.49 16.84
N SER A 265 -3.13 -13.73 16.96
CA SER A 265 -3.83 -14.16 18.17
C SER A 265 -2.77 -14.72 19.12
N GLY A 266 -1.96 -13.81 19.69
CA GLY A 266 -0.88 -14.16 20.60
C GLY A 266 0.20 -13.08 20.63
N GLN A 267 0.12 -12.23 21.65
CA GLN A 267 1.13 -11.26 22.11
C GLN A 267 1.15 -9.86 21.47
N LEU A 268 1.07 -8.90 22.41
CA LEU A 268 1.33 -7.46 22.34
C LEU A 268 0.18 -6.54 21.92
N ALA A 269 -0.94 -6.63 22.66
CA ALA A 269 -1.62 -5.42 23.10
C ALA A 269 -1.16 -5.09 24.54
N PRO A 270 -0.86 -3.82 24.89
CA PRO A 270 -0.57 -3.44 26.28
C PRO A 270 -1.84 -3.63 27.15
N PRO A 271 -1.71 -4.10 28.40
CA PRO A 271 -2.87 -4.37 29.24
C PRO A 271 -3.52 -3.06 29.67
N LEU A 272 -4.73 -2.80 29.18
CA LEU A 272 -5.66 -1.89 29.83
C LEU A 272 -6.34 -2.68 30.95
N ASN A 273 -6.01 -2.32 32.19
CA ASN A 273 -6.61 -2.89 33.39
C ASN A 273 -8.14 -2.74 33.37
N PRO A 274 -8.93 -3.81 33.61
CA PRO A 274 -10.34 -3.67 33.90
C PRO A 274 -10.55 -3.19 35.36
N PRO A 275 -11.60 -2.39 35.65
CA PRO A 275 -11.93 -2.03 37.01
C PRO A 275 -12.45 -3.25 37.77
N SER A 276 -11.95 -3.43 38.99
CA SER A 276 -12.36 -4.45 39.94
C SER A 276 -13.83 -4.29 40.33
N ALA A 277 -14.62 -5.35 40.19
CA ALA A 277 -15.90 -5.52 40.87
C ALA A 277 -15.82 -6.75 41.79
N PRO A 278 -16.43 -6.71 42.99
CA PRO A 278 -16.17 -7.69 44.03
C PRO A 278 -16.95 -8.99 43.82
N VAL A 279 -16.33 -10.06 44.29
CA VAL A 279 -16.83 -11.43 44.37
C VAL A 279 -17.75 -11.59 45.58
N ALA A 280 -18.94 -12.16 45.37
CA ALA A 280 -19.69 -13.03 46.29
C ALA A 280 -20.98 -13.45 45.54
N SER A 281 -21.55 -14.65 45.65
CA SER A 281 -21.21 -15.91 46.27
C SER A 281 -22.19 -16.95 45.69
N SER A 282 -21.76 -18.21 45.69
CA SER A 282 -22.49 -19.41 45.27
C SER A 282 -23.88 -19.59 45.92
N SER A 283 -24.87 -20.00 45.12
CA SER A 283 -25.94 -20.88 45.60
C SER A 283 -26.52 -21.75 44.48
N SER A 284 -26.60 -23.04 44.78
CA SER A 284 -26.99 -24.18 43.95
C SER A 284 -28.50 -24.34 43.72
N SER A 285 -28.85 -25.17 42.71
CA SER A 285 -30.15 -25.82 42.44
C SER A 285 -31.20 -24.87 41.82
N ARG A 286 -31.93 -25.21 40.74
CA ARG A 286 -32.71 -26.43 40.46
C ARG A 286 -32.93 -26.63 38.95
N LYS A 287 -33.06 -27.91 38.58
CA LYS A 287 -33.65 -28.39 37.32
C LYS A 287 -35.04 -27.76 37.13
N ASP A 288 -35.37 -27.33 35.91
CA ASP A 288 -36.72 -27.57 35.42
C ASP A 288 -36.80 -27.69 33.90
N ARG A 289 -37.29 -28.86 33.51
CA ARG A 289 -37.73 -29.22 32.16
C ARG A 289 -39.00 -28.42 31.87
N LYS A 290 -39.04 -27.65 30.78
CA LYS A 290 -40.32 -27.28 30.16
C LYS A 290 -40.41 -27.84 28.74
N ARG A 291 -41.41 -28.72 28.65
CA ARG A 291 -41.96 -29.40 27.48
C ARG A 291 -42.40 -28.36 26.44
N SER A 292 -42.00 -28.55 25.19
CA SER A 292 -42.63 -27.92 24.03
C SER A 292 -43.67 -28.88 23.43
N PRO A 293 -44.95 -28.50 23.31
CA PRO A 293 -46.01 -29.37 22.83
C PRO A 293 -46.42 -28.99 21.40
N TYR A 294 -45.58 -29.24 20.38
CA TYR A 294 -46.03 -29.47 19.00
C TYR A 294 -44.96 -30.30 18.27
N ALA A 295 -45.11 -31.61 18.35
CA ALA A 295 -44.45 -32.55 17.45
C ALA A 295 -45.16 -32.47 16.08
N ARG A 296 -44.44 -32.02 15.05
CA ARG A 296 -44.90 -32.15 13.66
C ARG A 296 -44.04 -33.22 13.00
N HIS A 297 -44.72 -34.29 12.57
CA HIS A 297 -44.17 -35.44 11.86
C HIS A 297 -43.18 -35.04 10.76
N VAL A 298 -41.94 -35.53 10.86
CA VAL A 298 -41.00 -35.58 9.75
C VAL A 298 -41.01 -37.00 9.20
N PRO A 299 -41.41 -37.23 7.93
CA PRO A 299 -41.21 -38.53 7.31
C PRO A 299 -39.72 -38.73 7.05
N ASN A 300 -39.20 -39.87 7.51
CA ASN A 300 -37.86 -40.36 7.23
C ASN A 300 -37.56 -40.28 5.72
N LYS A 301 -36.62 -39.42 5.31
CA LYS A 301 -35.94 -39.56 4.03
C LYS A 301 -34.70 -40.44 4.23
N PRO A 302 -34.49 -41.45 3.37
CA PRO A 302 -33.33 -42.32 3.47
C PRO A 302 -32.05 -41.54 3.21
N SER A 303 -31.03 -41.85 4.00
CA SER A 303 -29.66 -41.40 3.83
C SER A 303 -29.10 -41.93 2.51
N THR A 304 -29.20 -41.14 1.44
CA THR A 304 -28.38 -41.34 0.25
C THR A 304 -27.03 -40.67 0.47
N SER A 305 -26.09 -41.49 0.91
CA SER A 305 -24.66 -41.31 0.68
C SER A 305 -24.39 -41.36 -0.83
N SER A 306 -24.60 -40.27 -1.56
CA SER A 306 -24.00 -40.03 -2.88
C SER A 306 -24.35 -38.62 -3.31
N GLY A 307 -23.34 -37.79 -3.45
CA GLY A 307 -23.52 -36.40 -3.85
C GLY A 307 -22.23 -35.65 -3.70
N SER A 308 -21.34 -35.82 -4.68
CA SER A 308 -20.26 -34.90 -4.97
C SER A 308 -20.84 -33.47 -4.92
N SER A 309 -20.63 -32.79 -3.79
CA SER A 309 -21.02 -31.39 -3.65
C SER A 309 -20.09 -30.62 -4.57
N LYS A 310 -20.57 -30.26 -5.76
CA LYS A 310 -19.93 -29.27 -6.63
C LYS A 310 -19.96 -27.92 -5.90
N LEU A 311 -19.05 -27.76 -4.94
CA LEU A 311 -18.91 -26.61 -4.05
C LEU A 311 -18.38 -25.36 -4.79
N PHE A 312 -17.93 -25.55 -6.04
CA PHE A 312 -17.39 -24.52 -6.94
C PHE A 312 -18.14 -24.44 -8.27
N VAL A 313 -19.46 -24.69 -8.29
CA VAL A 313 -20.27 -24.05 -9.34
C VAL A 313 -20.27 -22.57 -8.99
N ASP A 314 -19.86 -21.71 -9.90
CA ASP A 314 -20.16 -20.28 -9.79
C ASP A 314 -21.69 -20.16 -9.74
N GLN A 315 -22.25 -20.10 -8.53
CA GLN A 315 -23.68 -20.00 -8.28
C GLN A 315 -24.18 -18.58 -8.49
N THR A 316 -23.31 -17.67 -8.98
CA THR A 316 -23.74 -16.31 -9.30
C THR A 316 -24.83 -16.42 -10.37
N PRO A 317 -26.07 -15.99 -10.07
CA PRO A 317 -27.16 -16.07 -11.04
C PRO A 317 -26.77 -15.33 -12.31
N ALA A 318 -27.14 -15.87 -13.48
CA ALA A 318 -26.99 -15.15 -14.73
C ALA A 318 -27.77 -13.81 -14.61
N HIS A 319 -27.05 -12.69 -14.58
CA HIS A 319 -27.63 -11.37 -14.46
C HIS A 319 -27.16 -10.52 -15.65
N PRO A 320 -28.01 -9.68 -16.26
CA PRO A 320 -27.63 -8.83 -17.40
C PRO A 320 -26.44 -7.91 -17.12
N PHE A 321 -26.19 -7.57 -15.85
CA PHE A 321 -25.06 -6.72 -15.43
C PHE A 321 -23.75 -7.48 -15.16
N LEU A 322 -23.79 -8.81 -15.08
CA LEU A 322 -22.58 -9.61 -14.85
C LEU A 322 -21.92 -9.98 -16.17
N PRO A 323 -20.58 -10.01 -16.25
CA PRO A 323 -19.91 -10.48 -17.44
C PRO A 323 -20.22 -11.96 -17.63
N PRO A 324 -20.34 -12.42 -18.89
CA PRO A 324 -20.41 -13.84 -19.17
C PRO A 324 -19.17 -14.53 -18.59
N ILE A 325 -19.34 -15.72 -18.02
CA ILE A 325 -18.22 -16.51 -17.52
C ILE A 325 -17.34 -16.87 -18.72
N ILE A 326 -16.03 -16.59 -18.62
CA ILE A 326 -15.05 -16.99 -19.63
C ILE A 326 -15.12 -18.50 -19.82
N ALA A 327 -15.37 -18.96 -21.05
CA ALA A 327 -15.67 -20.36 -21.33
C ALA A 327 -14.58 -21.34 -20.84
N VAL A 328 -13.31 -20.92 -20.91
CA VAL A 328 -12.17 -21.69 -20.38
C VAL A 328 -12.27 -21.85 -18.86
N TRP A 329 -12.68 -20.80 -18.15
CA TRP A 329 -12.87 -20.82 -16.70
C TRP A 329 -14.07 -21.69 -16.30
N ALA A 330 -15.19 -21.57 -17.01
CA ALA A 330 -16.36 -22.42 -16.81
C ALA A 330 -16.00 -23.91 -16.98
N ARG A 331 -15.22 -24.24 -18.01
CA ARG A 331 -14.73 -25.59 -18.27
C ARG A 331 -13.77 -26.07 -17.19
N GLY A 332 -12.89 -25.20 -16.70
CA GLY A 332 -11.99 -25.49 -15.59
C GLY A 332 -12.76 -25.82 -14.31
N LEU A 333 -13.73 -24.98 -13.94
CA LEU A 333 -14.59 -25.18 -12.76
C LEU A 333 -15.45 -26.44 -12.88
N SER A 334 -15.98 -26.75 -14.06
CA SER A 334 -16.77 -27.97 -14.27
C SER A 334 -15.97 -29.26 -14.12
N ASN A 335 -14.65 -29.18 -14.39
CA ASN A 335 -13.73 -30.30 -14.28
C ASN A 335 -13.04 -30.38 -12.92
N LEU A 336 -13.26 -29.39 -12.04
CA LEU A 336 -12.68 -29.35 -10.72
C LEU A 336 -13.36 -30.38 -9.80
N VAL A 337 -12.67 -31.47 -9.50
CA VAL A 337 -13.12 -32.44 -8.49
C VAL A 337 -12.66 -31.94 -7.13
N PHE A 338 -13.62 -31.42 -6.34
CA PHE A 338 -13.32 -30.95 -4.98
C PHE A 338 -13.08 -32.13 -4.05
N ASP A 339 -11.81 -32.36 -3.74
CA ASP A 339 -11.38 -33.35 -2.78
C ASP A 339 -10.99 -32.65 -1.47
N LYS A 340 -11.90 -32.70 -0.48
CA LYS A 340 -11.67 -32.12 0.86
C LYS A 340 -10.40 -32.64 1.52
N THR A 341 -9.96 -33.85 1.17
CA THR A 341 -8.75 -34.47 1.73
C THR A 341 -7.46 -33.88 1.15
N ARG A 342 -7.54 -33.19 0.00
CA ARG A 342 -6.43 -32.48 -0.64
C ARG A 342 -6.33 -31.02 -0.22
N CYS A 343 -7.30 -30.50 0.54
CA CYS A 343 -7.23 -29.15 1.11
C CYS A 343 -6.30 -29.15 2.33
N ILE A 344 -5.28 -28.28 2.31
CA ILE A 344 -4.34 -28.13 3.43
C ILE A 344 -4.90 -27.08 4.41
N GLY A 345 -4.99 -27.48 5.69
CA GLY A 345 -5.66 -26.73 6.76
C GLY A 345 -6.92 -27.44 7.25
N SER A 346 -7.30 -27.25 8.52
CA SER A 346 -8.57 -27.76 9.04
C SER A 346 -9.70 -27.32 8.11
N ALA A 347 -10.53 -28.26 7.64
CA ALA A 347 -11.69 -28.02 6.78
C ALA A 347 -12.74 -27.03 7.38
N SER A 348 -12.43 -26.43 8.53
CA SER A 348 -13.20 -25.39 9.21
C SER A 348 -12.72 -23.95 8.96
N ILE A 349 -11.70 -23.71 8.13
CA ILE A 349 -11.29 -22.34 7.77
C ILE A 349 -12.44 -21.69 6.97
N LYS A 350 -13.30 -20.96 7.68
CA LYS A 350 -14.36 -20.14 7.07
C LYS A 350 -13.72 -19.18 6.08
N PRO A 351 -14.37 -18.89 4.93
CA PRO A 351 -13.90 -17.86 4.02
C PRO A 351 -13.69 -16.57 4.82
N ARG A 352 -12.49 -15.99 4.73
CA ARG A 352 -12.01 -14.86 5.55
C ARG A 352 -12.73 -13.53 5.27
N GLY A 353 -13.90 -13.56 4.61
CA GLY A 353 -14.61 -12.38 4.13
C GLY A 353 -14.05 -11.83 2.83
N TYR A 354 -14.59 -10.68 2.42
CA TYR A 354 -14.23 -9.92 1.24
C TYR A 354 -13.81 -8.50 1.64
N ALA A 355 -12.75 -7.98 1.03
CA ALA A 355 -12.26 -6.62 1.27
C ALA A 355 -13.05 -5.57 0.48
N LEU A 356 -13.71 -6.01 -0.61
CA LEU A 356 -14.68 -5.25 -1.40
C LEU A 356 -15.99 -6.03 -1.46
N PRO A 357 -17.13 -5.37 -1.69
CA PRO A 357 -18.40 -6.08 -1.83
C PRO A 357 -18.40 -7.01 -3.05
N PRO A 358 -18.79 -8.29 -2.88
CA PRO A 358 -19.01 -9.17 -4.02
C PRO A 358 -20.02 -8.58 -5.01
N PRO A 359 -19.78 -8.65 -6.33
CA PRO A 359 -20.72 -8.18 -7.37
C PRO A 359 -22.13 -8.75 -7.21
N ALA A 360 -22.22 -10.00 -6.73
CA ALA A 360 -23.47 -10.68 -6.42
C ALA A 360 -24.37 -9.91 -5.44
N ASN A 361 -23.80 -9.07 -4.57
CA ASN A 361 -24.60 -8.27 -3.64
C ASN A 361 -25.47 -7.24 -4.37
N LEU A 362 -25.00 -6.68 -5.49
CA LEU A 362 -25.78 -5.74 -6.30
C LEU A 362 -26.81 -6.45 -7.19
N THR A 363 -26.54 -7.69 -7.61
CA THR A 363 -27.35 -8.40 -8.62
C THR A 363 -28.36 -9.40 -8.06
N ILE A 364 -28.27 -9.76 -6.77
CA ILE A 364 -29.23 -10.67 -6.11
C ILE A 364 -30.50 -9.95 -5.64
N ALA A 365 -30.48 -8.61 -5.54
CA ALA A 365 -31.67 -7.88 -5.10
C ALA A 365 -32.75 -7.88 -6.19
N GLU A 366 -33.97 -8.33 -5.85
CA GLU A 366 -35.09 -8.36 -6.81
C GLU A 366 -35.82 -7.01 -6.91
N ASN A 367 -35.66 -6.12 -5.92
CA ASN A 367 -36.33 -4.83 -5.89
C ASN A 367 -35.49 -3.76 -6.63
N PRO A 368 -35.99 -3.16 -7.73
CA PRO A 368 -35.26 -2.16 -8.50
C PRO A 368 -34.83 -0.92 -7.69
N LEU A 369 -35.69 -0.43 -6.79
CA LEU A 369 -35.37 0.71 -5.92
C LEU A 369 -34.24 0.40 -4.95
N LYS A 370 -34.17 -0.86 -4.51
CA LYS A 370 -33.08 -1.33 -3.64
C LYS A 370 -31.78 -1.45 -4.42
N ILE A 371 -31.82 -1.99 -5.65
CA ILE A 371 -30.65 -2.07 -6.53
C ILE A 371 -30.08 -0.68 -6.76
N GLU A 372 -30.93 0.29 -7.12
CA GLU A 372 -30.52 1.68 -7.37
C GLU A 372 -29.84 2.30 -6.14
N ALA A 373 -30.45 2.14 -4.96
CA ALA A 373 -29.87 2.63 -3.71
C ALA A 373 -28.49 1.98 -3.41
N MET A 374 -28.34 0.70 -3.70
CA MET A 374 -27.07 -0.02 -3.48
C MET A 374 -25.97 0.44 -4.46
N PHE A 375 -26.31 0.72 -5.72
CA PHE A 375 -25.36 1.29 -6.69
C PHE A 375 -24.93 2.71 -6.30
N LYS A 376 -25.89 3.59 -5.99
CA LYS A 376 -25.61 4.96 -5.51
C LYS A 376 -24.71 4.92 -4.28
N PHE A 377 -25.02 4.05 -3.32
CA PHE A 377 -24.21 3.90 -2.11
C PHE A 377 -22.80 3.40 -2.42
N TRP A 378 -22.65 2.35 -3.25
CA TRP A 378 -21.32 1.85 -3.66
C TRP A 378 -20.48 2.96 -4.28
N LEU A 379 -21.03 3.70 -5.23
CA LEU A 379 -20.31 4.78 -5.91
C LEU A 379 -19.84 5.88 -4.94
N ARG A 380 -20.61 6.20 -3.90
CA ARG A 380 -20.20 7.16 -2.86
C ARG A 380 -18.99 6.69 -2.06
N ILE A 381 -18.92 5.42 -1.72
CA ILE A 381 -17.84 4.86 -0.89
C ILE A 381 -16.69 4.27 -1.72
N ARG A 382 -16.85 4.15 -3.04
CA ARG A 382 -15.93 3.44 -3.94
C ARG A 382 -14.51 3.99 -3.83
N LEU A 383 -14.35 5.30 -4.02
CA LEU A 383 -13.02 5.95 -3.98
C LEU A 383 -12.35 5.80 -2.63
N LEU A 384 -13.14 5.85 -1.55
CA LEU A 384 -12.66 5.60 -0.21
C LEU A 384 -12.16 4.15 -0.05
N MET A 385 -12.90 3.16 -0.54
CA MET A 385 -12.49 1.76 -0.51
C MET A 385 -11.21 1.51 -1.31
N LEU A 386 -11.10 2.11 -2.49
CA LEU A 386 -9.88 2.03 -3.29
C LEU A 386 -8.70 2.68 -2.55
N ALA A 387 -8.87 3.89 -1.99
CA ALA A 387 -7.81 4.56 -1.23
C ALA A 387 -7.37 3.75 0.01
N HIS A 388 -8.32 3.12 0.69
CA HIS A 388 -8.07 2.25 1.83
C HIS A 388 -7.27 1.01 1.42
N LEU A 389 -7.63 0.36 0.31
CA LEU A 389 -6.96 -0.84 -0.18
C LEU A 389 -5.60 -0.55 -0.78
N SER A 390 -5.36 0.66 -1.25
CA SER A 390 -4.12 1.09 -1.88
C SER A 390 -2.99 1.41 -0.90
N SER A 391 -3.27 1.40 0.40
CA SER A 391 -2.29 1.81 1.39
C SER A 391 -2.04 0.71 2.43
N PRO A 392 -0.79 0.23 2.56
CA PRO A 392 -0.42 -0.79 3.54
C PRO A 392 -0.50 -0.29 4.99
N LEU A 393 -0.76 1.00 5.18
CA LEU A 393 -0.94 1.62 6.49
C LEU A 393 -2.32 1.32 7.06
N TYR A 394 -3.28 1.03 6.19
CA TYR A 394 -4.63 0.66 6.57
C TYR A 394 -4.76 -0.87 6.60
N SER A 395 -5.44 -1.36 7.63
CA SER A 395 -5.84 -2.77 7.70
C SER A 395 -7.33 -2.85 7.37
N PRO A 396 -7.71 -3.05 6.10
CA PRO A 396 -9.11 -3.10 5.73
C PRO A 396 -9.80 -4.24 6.47
N SER A 397 -10.91 -3.93 7.13
CA SER A 397 -11.75 -4.93 7.76
C SER A 397 -12.40 -5.78 6.68
N VAL A 398 -12.15 -7.09 6.71
CA VAL A 398 -12.78 -8.04 5.80
C VAL A 398 -14.20 -8.34 6.30
N LEU A 399 -15.20 -8.23 5.41
CA LEU A 399 -16.60 -8.48 5.74
C LEU A 399 -17.13 -9.71 5.02
N ASP A 400 -18.00 -10.49 5.67
CA ASP A 400 -18.72 -11.56 4.97
C ASP A 400 -19.73 -10.99 3.95
N GLN A 401 -20.20 -11.84 3.03
CA GLN A 401 -21.12 -11.44 1.97
C GLN A 401 -22.42 -10.78 2.50
N ASN A 402 -22.99 -11.30 3.59
CA ASN A 402 -24.22 -10.75 4.18
C ASN A 402 -23.95 -9.41 4.85
N SER A 403 -22.81 -9.26 5.52
CA SER A 403 -22.35 -8.00 6.08
C SER A 403 -22.21 -6.93 5.00
N TRP A 404 -21.58 -7.25 3.85
CA TRP A 404 -21.53 -6.34 2.69
C TRP A 404 -22.90 -6.02 2.10
N LYS A 405 -23.79 -7.02 1.96
CA LYS A 405 -25.15 -6.78 1.45
C LYS A 405 -25.93 -5.84 2.35
N MET A 406 -25.82 -6.02 3.67
CA MET A 406 -26.42 -5.13 4.67
C MET A 406 -25.83 -3.74 4.61
N PHE A 407 -24.51 -3.64 4.39
CA PHE A 407 -23.77 -2.40 4.27
C PHE A 407 -24.23 -1.56 3.07
N LEU A 408 -24.25 -2.16 1.88
CA LEU A 408 -24.70 -1.49 0.66
C LEU A 408 -26.18 -1.10 0.69
N SER A 409 -27.01 -1.78 1.50
CA SER A 409 -28.45 -1.50 1.62
C SER A 409 -28.79 -0.40 2.64
N LEU A 410 -27.80 0.29 3.23
CA LEU A 410 -28.05 1.17 4.38
C LEU A 410 -28.96 2.35 4.07
N ASP A 411 -28.79 3.01 2.93
CA ASP A 411 -29.64 4.13 2.52
C ASP A 411 -31.09 3.70 2.27
N TYR A 412 -31.25 2.53 1.65
CA TYR A 412 -32.57 1.94 1.44
C TYR A 412 -33.26 1.60 2.77
N LEU A 413 -32.52 1.02 3.71
CA LEU A 413 -33.02 0.68 5.04
C LEU A 413 -33.27 1.91 5.91
N ALA A 414 -32.56 3.02 5.68
CA ALA A 414 -32.77 4.28 6.37
C ALA A 414 -34.13 4.89 5.98
N LYS A 415 -34.38 5.01 4.67
CA LYS A 415 -35.64 5.55 4.13
C LYS A 415 -36.85 4.69 4.48
N ALA A 416 -36.69 3.37 4.49
CA ALA A 416 -37.77 2.45 4.86
C ALA A 416 -38.16 2.53 6.35
N ASN A 417 -37.30 3.05 7.22
CA ASN A 417 -37.50 3.11 8.67
C ASN A 417 -37.68 4.53 9.20
N GLU A 418 -37.99 5.52 8.35
CA GLU A 418 -38.23 6.92 8.78
C GLU A 418 -39.35 7.07 9.83
N TRP A 419 -40.15 6.02 10.05
CA TRP A 419 -41.24 5.98 11.02
C TRP A 419 -40.86 5.32 12.36
N GLU A 420 -39.61 4.85 12.55
CA GLU A 420 -39.14 4.25 13.80
C GLU A 420 -37.97 5.02 14.43
N ASN A 421 -38.05 5.19 15.76
CA ASN A 421 -37.18 6.03 16.60
C ASN A 421 -35.67 6.02 16.28
N PRO A 422 -34.96 7.14 16.49
CA PRO A 422 -33.52 7.32 16.20
C PRO A 422 -32.56 6.47 17.06
N THR A 423 -33.06 5.64 17.99
CA THR A 423 -32.28 4.69 18.81
C THR A 423 -32.17 3.28 18.19
N THR A 424 -32.52 3.14 16.91
CA THR A 424 -32.69 1.86 16.20
C THR A 424 -31.38 1.19 15.76
N LYS A 425 -31.45 -0.12 15.48
CA LYS A 425 -30.37 -0.96 14.89
C LYS A 425 -29.67 -0.31 13.69
N ALA A 426 -30.34 0.59 12.96
CA ALA A 426 -29.76 1.37 11.88
C ALA A 426 -28.64 2.33 12.34
N ALA A 427 -28.80 3.00 13.48
CA ALA A 427 -27.76 3.88 14.05
C ALA A 427 -26.51 3.07 14.45
N VAL A 428 -26.69 1.90 15.08
CA VAL A 428 -25.59 0.97 15.41
C VAL A 428 -24.86 0.50 14.16
N ARG A 429 -25.59 0.22 13.06
CA ARG A 429 -24.98 -0.15 11.77
C ARG A 429 -24.20 1.01 11.16
N ARG A 430 -24.72 2.25 11.22
CA ARG A 430 -24.00 3.45 10.75
C ARG A 430 -22.74 3.70 11.59
N ALA A 431 -22.79 3.50 12.90
CA ALA A 431 -21.62 3.63 13.77
C ALA A 431 -20.54 2.59 13.44
N LYS A 432 -20.93 1.32 13.28
CA LYS A 432 -20.01 0.26 12.83
C LYS A 432 -19.46 0.52 11.43
N MET A 433 -20.27 1.13 10.56
CA MET A 433 -19.83 1.55 9.24
C MET A 433 -18.81 2.68 9.31
N LYS A 434 -19.07 3.71 10.13
CA LYS A 434 -18.07 4.75 10.42
C LYS A 434 -16.81 4.15 11.01
N GLU A 435 -16.88 3.09 11.81
CA GLU A 435 -15.70 2.39 12.32
C GLU A 435 -14.91 1.64 11.23
N ILE A 436 -15.60 0.92 10.33
CA ILE A 436 -14.97 0.22 9.20
C ILE A 436 -14.36 1.21 8.19
N LEU A 437 -15.08 2.31 7.95
CA LEU A 437 -14.72 3.36 7.02
C LEU A 437 -13.82 4.43 7.63
N ALA A 438 -13.69 4.48 8.96
CA ALA A 438 -12.77 5.37 9.66
C ALA A 438 -11.35 4.94 9.28
N GLY A 439 -10.86 5.56 8.21
CA GLY A 439 -9.49 5.43 7.74
C GLY A 439 -8.57 6.16 8.71
N CYS A 440 -7.38 5.58 8.90
CA CYS A 440 -6.45 5.90 9.98
C CYS A 440 -6.20 7.40 10.19
N PHE A 441 -6.07 7.76 11.47
CA PHE A 441 -5.63 9.07 11.95
C PHE A 441 -6.53 10.26 11.60
N ASN A 442 -7.82 10.04 11.29
CA ASN A 442 -8.77 11.08 10.89
C ASN A 442 -8.39 11.76 9.55
N GLU A 443 -7.63 11.08 8.69
CA GLU A 443 -7.26 11.58 7.34
C GLU A 443 -8.45 11.55 6.37
N ILE A 444 -9.49 10.78 6.70
CA ILE A 444 -10.68 10.59 5.89
C ILE A 444 -11.90 10.88 6.75
N GLU A 445 -12.74 11.78 6.25
CA GLU A 445 -13.98 12.16 6.90
C GLU A 445 -15.17 11.52 6.18
N VAL A 446 -16.05 10.90 6.97
CA VAL A 446 -17.21 10.15 6.48
C VAL A 446 -18.48 10.69 7.14
N GLU A 447 -19.20 11.55 6.41
CA GLU A 447 -20.48 12.13 6.81
C GLU A 447 -21.66 11.39 6.18
N LEU A 448 -21.93 10.20 6.69
CA LEU A 448 -23.03 9.38 6.22
C LEU A 448 -24.39 9.93 6.68
N GLY A 449 -25.20 10.41 5.72
CA GLY A 449 -26.64 10.62 5.89
C GLY A 449 -27.12 12.07 5.99
N SER A 450 -26.38 13.05 5.45
CA SER A 450 -26.83 14.46 5.45
C SER A 450 -27.45 14.92 4.11
N GLY A 451 -27.28 14.21 3.01
CA GLY A 451 -27.62 14.74 1.68
C GLY A 451 -28.71 13.99 0.93
N GLU A 452 -29.94 14.53 0.92
CA GLU A 452 -30.89 14.32 -0.21
C GLU A 452 -30.41 14.98 -1.53
N GLY A 453 -29.20 15.57 -1.56
CA GLY A 453 -28.68 16.33 -2.69
C GLY A 453 -27.28 15.97 -3.20
N THR A 454 -26.62 14.91 -2.70
CA THR A 454 -25.29 14.53 -3.24
C THR A 454 -25.45 13.87 -4.60
N SER A 455 -25.07 14.60 -5.65
CA SER A 455 -24.95 14.06 -7.01
C SER A 455 -23.83 13.02 -7.02
N VAL A 456 -24.17 11.79 -7.36
CA VAL A 456 -23.21 10.70 -7.53
C VAL A 456 -22.89 10.59 -9.02
N SER A 457 -21.62 10.37 -9.36
CA SER A 457 -21.22 10.22 -10.76
C SER A 457 -20.39 8.97 -11.03
N TRP A 458 -20.45 8.49 -12.26
CA TRP A 458 -19.60 7.43 -12.79
C TRP A 458 -18.87 7.97 -14.02
N ARG A 459 -17.53 7.99 -13.98
CA ARG A 459 -16.69 8.51 -15.08
C ARG A 459 -17.14 9.89 -15.59
N GLY A 460 -17.54 10.77 -14.67
CA GLY A 460 -18.01 12.13 -14.97
C GLY A 460 -19.47 12.24 -15.44
N LYS A 461 -20.20 11.12 -15.60
CA LYS A 461 -21.65 11.12 -15.88
C LYS A 461 -22.44 11.08 -14.58
N ALA A 462 -23.44 11.95 -14.44
CA ALA A 462 -24.36 11.90 -13.31
C ALA A 462 -25.10 10.55 -13.27
N TYR A 463 -25.41 10.06 -12.06
CA TYR A 463 -26.05 8.76 -11.89
C TYR A 463 -27.37 8.64 -12.68
N GLU A 464 -28.14 9.72 -12.74
CA GLU A 464 -29.43 9.80 -13.41
C GLU A 464 -29.33 9.63 -14.93
N THR A 465 -28.14 9.82 -15.51
CA THR A 465 -27.90 9.69 -16.95
C THR A 465 -27.19 8.38 -17.33
N LEU A 466 -26.97 7.49 -16.37
CA LEU A 466 -26.29 6.22 -16.61
C LEU A 466 -27.17 5.23 -17.38
N THR A 467 -26.55 4.60 -18.37
CA THR A 467 -27.14 3.55 -19.21
C THR A 467 -26.97 2.17 -18.58
N ALA A 468 -27.62 1.15 -19.14
CA ALA A 468 -27.41 -0.25 -18.72
C ALA A 468 -25.93 -0.69 -18.88
N THR A 469 -25.24 -0.17 -19.90
CA THR A 469 -23.81 -0.42 -20.12
C THR A 469 -22.96 0.18 -19.01
N ASP A 470 -23.27 1.40 -18.56
CA ASP A 470 -22.54 2.01 -17.43
C ASP A 470 -22.72 1.19 -16.14
N HIS A 471 -23.92 0.64 -15.89
CA HIS A 471 -24.16 -0.25 -14.75
C HIS A 471 -23.39 -1.58 -14.87
N GLN A 472 -23.26 -2.14 -16.09
CA GLN A 472 -22.40 -3.29 -16.35
C GLN A 472 -20.94 -2.99 -16.02
N GLU A 473 -20.42 -1.85 -16.47
CA GLU A 473 -19.05 -1.42 -16.18
C GLU A 473 -18.78 -1.32 -14.68
N ILE A 474 -19.70 -0.74 -13.90
CA ILE A 474 -19.56 -0.65 -12.44
C ILE A 474 -19.43 -2.04 -11.81
N VAL A 475 -20.30 -2.97 -12.20
CA VAL A 475 -20.28 -4.36 -11.69
C VAL A 475 -19.03 -5.10 -12.15
N TRP A 476 -18.54 -4.82 -13.36
CA TRP A 476 -17.30 -5.37 -13.90
C TRP A 476 -16.08 -4.90 -13.12
N GLU A 477 -15.98 -3.60 -12.81
CA GLU A 477 -14.89 -3.07 -12.01
C GLU A 477 -14.84 -3.75 -10.64
N MET A 478 -15.99 -3.83 -9.95
CA MET A 478 -16.08 -4.53 -8.66
C MET A 478 -15.60 -5.98 -8.74
N LYS A 479 -15.96 -6.68 -9.82
CA LYS A 479 -15.55 -8.07 -10.05
C LYS A 479 -14.05 -8.17 -10.33
N GLN A 480 -13.51 -7.25 -11.14
CA GLN A 480 -12.10 -7.20 -11.49
C GLN A 480 -11.24 -6.90 -10.26
N ASP A 481 -11.66 -5.95 -9.42
CA ASP A 481 -10.95 -5.62 -8.19
C ASP A 481 -10.97 -6.81 -7.21
N GLU A 482 -12.11 -7.47 -7.05
CA GLU A 482 -12.22 -8.66 -6.21
C GLU A 482 -11.32 -9.80 -6.71
N ILE A 483 -11.30 -10.04 -8.03
CA ILE A 483 -10.41 -11.04 -8.64
C ILE A 483 -8.96 -10.65 -8.41
N THR A 484 -8.59 -9.40 -8.64
CA THR A 484 -7.21 -8.91 -8.48
C THR A 484 -6.73 -9.11 -7.04
N ILE A 485 -7.54 -8.70 -6.06
CA ILE A 485 -7.28 -8.94 -4.63
C ILE A 485 -7.18 -10.44 -4.33
N SER A 486 -8.02 -11.27 -4.96
CA SER A 486 -8.00 -12.72 -4.80
C SER A 486 -6.80 -13.39 -5.48
N LEU A 487 -6.28 -12.87 -6.59
CA LEU A 487 -5.10 -13.39 -7.27
C LEU A 487 -3.83 -13.11 -6.48
N VAL A 488 -3.75 -11.96 -5.80
CA VAL A 488 -2.68 -11.66 -4.83
C VAL A 488 -2.61 -12.72 -3.71
N ARG A 489 -3.71 -13.45 -3.43
CA ARG A 489 -3.74 -14.57 -2.47
C ARG A 489 -3.00 -15.84 -2.94
N LEU A 490 -2.92 -16.08 -4.25
CA LEU A 490 -2.44 -17.35 -4.80
C LEU A 490 -0.96 -17.66 -4.52
N PRO A 491 -0.01 -16.71 -4.68
CA PRO A 491 1.40 -16.96 -4.37
C PRO A 491 1.64 -17.28 -2.89
N PHE A 492 0.85 -16.72 -1.97
CA PHE A 492 0.97 -16.98 -0.54
C PHE A 492 0.42 -18.35 -0.14
N LEU A 493 -0.70 -18.76 -0.75
CA LEU A 493 -1.16 -20.14 -0.63
C LEU A 493 -0.07 -21.08 -1.17
N ALA A 494 0.53 -20.79 -2.33
CA ALA A 494 1.63 -21.58 -2.91
C ALA A 494 2.90 -21.61 -2.04
N ALA A 495 3.28 -20.50 -1.39
CA ALA A 495 4.43 -20.44 -0.49
C ALA A 495 4.20 -21.21 0.83
N SER A 496 2.98 -21.12 1.39
CA SER A 496 2.55 -21.95 2.52
C SER A 496 2.51 -23.44 2.15
N LEU A 497 2.20 -23.77 0.89
CA LEU A 497 2.25 -25.12 0.34
C LEU A 497 3.70 -25.63 0.18
N ALA A 498 4.63 -24.78 -0.27
CA ALA A 498 6.04 -25.14 -0.48
C ALA A 498 6.80 -25.51 0.80
N GLN A 499 6.35 -25.01 1.97
CA GLN A 499 6.87 -25.44 3.28
C GLN A 499 6.42 -26.85 3.70
N SER A 500 5.51 -27.51 2.95
CA SER A 500 4.89 -28.76 3.39
C SER A 500 5.07 -29.99 2.48
N ARG A 501 5.76 -29.90 1.32
CA ARG A 501 6.39 -31.03 0.57
C ARG A 501 6.86 -30.58 -0.82
N TRP A 502 8.08 -30.95 -1.22
CA TRP A 502 8.54 -30.92 -2.62
C TRP A 502 8.29 -32.26 -3.30
N GLN A 503 7.65 -32.26 -4.48
CA GLN A 503 8.29 -32.56 -5.78
C GLN A 503 7.25 -32.69 -6.93
N ILE A 504 7.57 -32.05 -8.05
CA ILE A 504 7.15 -32.30 -9.44
C ILE A 504 5.78 -31.74 -9.90
N SER A 505 5.85 -30.98 -11.01
CA SER A 505 4.76 -30.45 -11.85
C SER A 505 4.34 -28.97 -11.70
N ALA A 506 5.27 -28.07 -11.32
CA ALA A 506 5.04 -26.62 -11.35
C ALA A 506 5.32 -25.94 -12.71
N VAL A 507 5.87 -26.67 -13.69
CA VAL A 507 6.29 -26.10 -14.99
C VAL A 507 5.12 -25.97 -15.98
N ARG A 508 4.04 -26.75 -15.85
CA ARG A 508 2.93 -26.74 -16.84
C ARG A 508 1.83 -25.70 -16.58
N THR A 509 1.76 -25.13 -15.38
CA THR A 509 0.71 -24.14 -15.05
C THR A 509 1.10 -22.72 -15.47
N TRP A 510 2.39 -22.47 -15.64
CA TRP A 510 2.90 -21.18 -16.11
C TRP A 510 2.64 -20.95 -17.60
N ASP A 511 2.82 -21.97 -18.45
CA ASP A 511 2.59 -21.86 -19.91
C ASP A 511 1.12 -21.55 -20.29
N LEU A 512 0.16 -21.91 -19.45
CA LEU A 512 -1.27 -21.63 -19.69
C LEU A 512 -1.67 -20.19 -19.35
N LEU A 513 -0.94 -19.51 -18.47
CA LEU A 513 -1.22 -18.12 -18.09
C LEU A 513 -0.53 -17.13 -19.01
N THR A 514 0.62 -17.47 -19.61
CA THR A 514 1.26 -16.65 -20.64
C THR A 514 0.55 -16.72 -22.00
N GLN A 515 -0.23 -17.77 -22.28
CA GLN A 515 -0.98 -17.91 -23.53
C GLN A 515 -2.34 -17.18 -23.55
N VAL A 516 -2.89 -16.80 -22.40
CA VAL A 516 -4.13 -16.01 -22.33
C VAL A 516 -3.72 -14.54 -22.17
N GLY A 517 -3.47 -13.90 -23.31
CA GLY A 517 -2.96 -12.54 -23.41
C GLY A 517 -3.68 -11.55 -22.49
N MET A 518 -2.89 -10.91 -21.63
CA MET A 518 -3.24 -9.63 -21.01
C MET A 518 -3.33 -8.59 -22.12
N ILE A 519 -4.50 -8.48 -22.73
CA ILE A 519 -4.93 -7.28 -23.42
C ILE A 519 -5.49 -6.36 -22.34
N VAL A 520 -4.64 -5.47 -21.87
CA VAL A 520 -5.05 -4.26 -21.15
C VAL A 520 -5.51 -3.27 -22.22
N CYS A 521 -6.76 -2.83 -22.15
CA CYS A 521 -7.27 -1.66 -22.85
C CYS A 521 -7.61 -0.59 -21.81
#